data_AF-L8MC59-F1
#
_entry.id   AF-L8MC59-F1
#
_cell.length_a   1.000
_cell.length_b   1.000
_cell.length_c   1.000
_cell.angle_alpha   90.00
_cell.angle_beta   90.00
_cell.angle_gamma   90.00
#
_symmetry.space_group_name_H-M   'P 1'
#
loop_
_entity.id
_entity.type
_entity.pdbx_description
1 polymer ?
#
loop_
_entity_poly.entity_id
_entity_poly.type
_entity_poly.pdbx_seq_one_letter_code
_entity_poly.pdbx_strand_id
1 'polypeptide(L)'
;MTITKALKQTTKVWLQGKGYSAKNLDQQGDNGTTALVLASREREIDIVQDLLSNGVDINLTNNDGNNALWFACFRDYFELMELLINAGINLNNQNDNGVTVLMYAASSGKAEAVKLLLAAGANPNLRNLDDFRAIEFSNTVEIFNLLRNH
;
A
#
# COMPACT_ATOMS: atom_id res chain seq x y z
N MET A 1 -17.90 9.34 18.78
CA MET A 1 -18.97 9.42 17.77
C MET A 1 -18.33 9.96 16.51
N THR A 2 -17.78 9.08 15.67
CA THR A 2 -17.07 9.48 14.45
C THR A 2 -18.12 9.92 13.44
N ILE A 3 -18.14 11.20 13.10
CA ILE A 3 -19.00 11.71 12.04
C ILE A 3 -18.40 11.19 10.74
N THR A 4 -18.94 10.10 10.21
CA THR A 4 -18.64 9.66 8.84
C THR A 4 -19.05 10.81 7.92
N LYS A 5 -18.07 11.47 7.27
CA LYS A 5 -18.37 12.51 6.27
C LYS A 5 -19.15 11.87 5.12
N ALA A 6 -19.96 12.64 4.41
CA ALA A 6 -20.61 12.12 3.22
C ALA A 6 -19.55 11.92 2.11
N LEU A 7 -19.53 10.73 1.49
CA LEU A 7 -18.77 10.47 0.26
C LEU A 7 -19.05 11.55 -0.80
N LYS A 8 -17.98 12.06 -1.43
CA LYS A 8 -18.09 12.99 -2.55
C LYS A 8 -18.84 12.34 -3.71
N GLN A 9 -19.53 13.17 -4.50
CA GLN A 9 -20.28 12.67 -5.65
C GLN A 9 -19.36 12.00 -6.69
N THR A 10 -18.15 12.53 -6.87
CA THR A 10 -17.11 11.94 -7.73
C THR A 10 -16.78 10.51 -7.30
N THR A 11 -16.57 10.30 -5.99
CA THR A 11 -16.33 8.97 -5.40
C THR A 11 -17.48 8.01 -5.62
N LYS A 12 -18.73 8.46 -5.42
CA LYS A 12 -19.90 7.61 -5.67
C LYS A 12 -19.99 7.16 -7.13
N VAL A 13 -19.77 8.08 -8.08
CA VAL A 13 -19.78 7.77 -9.52
C VAL A 13 -18.64 6.82 -9.88
N TRP A 14 -17.44 7.05 -9.35
CA TRP A 14 -16.28 6.19 -9.57
C TRP A 14 -16.53 4.77 -9.04
N LEU A 15 -17.00 4.64 -7.78
CA LEU A 15 -17.35 3.35 -7.17
C LEU A 15 -18.38 2.60 -8.04
N GLN A 16 -19.46 3.27 -8.42
CA GLN A 16 -20.50 2.67 -9.26
C GLN A 16 -19.94 2.20 -10.61
N GLY A 17 -19.11 3.00 -11.27
CA GLY A 17 -18.47 2.64 -12.54
C GLY A 17 -17.52 1.45 -12.45
N LYS A 18 -16.98 1.17 -11.26
CA LYS A 18 -16.11 0.02 -10.96
C LYS A 18 -16.86 -1.16 -10.33
N GLY A 19 -18.19 -1.06 -10.17
CA GLY A 19 -19.01 -2.11 -9.55
C GLY A 19 -18.97 -2.15 -8.02
N TYR A 20 -18.47 -1.10 -7.36
CA TYR A 20 -18.43 -1.00 -5.91
C TYR A 20 -19.68 -0.34 -5.31
N SER A 21 -20.12 -0.84 -4.15
CA SER A 21 -21.23 -0.26 -3.40
C SER A 21 -20.75 0.85 -2.46
N ALA A 22 -21.41 2.01 -2.51
CA ALA A 22 -21.20 3.07 -1.52
C ALA A 22 -21.74 2.74 -0.12
N LYS A 23 -22.40 1.57 0.06
CA LYS A 23 -22.90 1.11 1.36
C LYS A 23 -21.87 0.31 2.16
N ASN A 24 -20.90 -0.30 1.49
CA ASN A 24 -19.81 -1.05 2.10
C ASN A 24 -18.53 -0.75 1.31
N LEU A 25 -17.75 0.21 1.80
CA LEU A 25 -16.53 0.67 1.13
C LEU A 25 -15.37 -0.34 1.23
N ASP A 26 -15.46 -1.26 2.18
CA ASP A 26 -14.50 -2.34 2.41
C ASP A 26 -14.86 -3.62 1.65
N GLN A 27 -15.92 -3.59 0.84
CA GLN A 27 -16.27 -4.76 0.04
C GLN A 27 -15.12 -5.12 -0.92
N GLN A 28 -14.84 -6.41 -1.00
CA GLN A 28 -13.91 -6.95 -1.97
C GLN A 28 -14.67 -7.30 -3.26
N GLY A 29 -14.22 -6.74 -4.37
CA GLY A 29 -14.68 -7.09 -5.72
C GLY A 29 -13.84 -8.22 -6.31
N ASP A 30 -13.66 -8.19 -7.62
CA ASP A 30 -12.86 -9.19 -8.33
C ASP A 30 -11.43 -9.28 -7.79
N ASN A 31 -10.93 -10.52 -7.67
CA ASN A 31 -9.63 -10.85 -7.10
C ASN A 31 -9.40 -10.30 -5.69
N GLY A 32 -10.45 -10.17 -4.87
CA GLY A 32 -10.34 -9.68 -3.50
C GLY A 32 -10.06 -8.18 -3.40
N THR A 33 -10.10 -7.45 -4.51
CA THR A 33 -9.66 -6.05 -4.57
C THR A 33 -10.69 -5.15 -3.87
N THR A 34 -10.26 -4.32 -2.92
CA THR A 34 -11.11 -3.26 -2.35
C THR A 34 -11.08 -2.00 -3.21
N ALA A 35 -12.04 -1.10 -3.01
CA ALA A 35 -12.04 0.20 -3.67
C ALA A 35 -10.75 1.00 -3.40
N LEU A 36 -10.21 0.92 -2.18
CA LEU A 36 -8.97 1.61 -1.81
C LEU A 36 -7.76 1.04 -2.57
N VAL A 37 -7.64 -0.29 -2.65
CA VAL A 37 -6.56 -0.96 -3.39
C VAL A 37 -6.65 -0.60 -4.88
N LEU A 38 -7.84 -0.63 -5.46
CA LEU A 38 -8.05 -0.29 -6.87
C LEU A 38 -7.72 1.18 -7.15
N ALA A 39 -8.24 2.12 -6.35
CA ALA A 39 -7.97 3.54 -6.49
C ALA A 39 -6.47 3.85 -6.36
N SER A 40 -5.78 3.16 -5.46
CA SER A 40 -4.34 3.30 -5.28
C SER A 40 -3.55 2.77 -6.49
N ARG A 41 -3.97 1.65 -7.06
CA ARG A 41 -3.39 1.08 -8.28
C ARG A 41 -3.59 1.98 -9.51
N GLU A 42 -4.71 2.70 -9.58
CA GLU A 42 -5.06 3.62 -10.67
C GLU A 42 -4.62 5.07 -10.43
N ARG A 43 -3.96 5.35 -9.29
CA ARG A 43 -3.50 6.70 -8.86
C ARG A 43 -4.63 7.72 -8.71
N GLU A 44 -5.81 7.30 -8.28
CA GLU A 44 -6.96 8.15 -8.05
C GLU A 44 -6.87 8.85 -6.67
N ILE A 45 -5.95 9.81 -6.54
CA ILE A 45 -5.60 10.45 -5.25
C ILE A 45 -6.82 11.02 -4.53
N ASP A 46 -7.70 11.73 -5.23
CA ASP A 46 -8.91 12.33 -4.64
C ASP A 46 -9.86 11.27 -4.09
N ILE A 47 -9.95 10.11 -4.76
CA ILE A 47 -10.76 8.97 -4.36
C ILE A 47 -10.15 8.30 -3.14
N VAL A 48 -8.82 8.07 -3.15
CA VAL A 48 -8.10 7.52 -2.00
C VAL A 48 -8.32 8.39 -0.76
N GLN A 49 -8.15 9.71 -0.86
CA GLN A 49 -8.37 10.63 0.26
C GLN A 49 -9.81 10.58 0.79
N ASP A 50 -10.78 10.51 -0.11
CA ASP A 50 -12.20 10.48 0.28
C ASP A 50 -12.55 9.15 0.95
N LEU A 51 -12.06 8.02 0.43
CA LEU A 51 -12.22 6.70 1.06
C LEU A 51 -11.60 6.67 2.46
N LEU A 52 -10.36 7.12 2.61
CA LEU A 52 -9.68 7.19 3.92
C LEU A 52 -10.43 8.09 4.91
N SER A 53 -10.94 9.24 4.45
CA SER A 53 -11.75 10.15 5.26
C SER A 53 -13.10 9.55 5.70
N ASN A 54 -13.54 8.48 5.05
CA ASN A 54 -14.76 7.74 5.36
C ASN A 54 -14.50 6.48 6.20
N GLY A 55 -13.26 6.25 6.64
CA GLY A 55 -12.93 5.20 7.62
C GLY A 55 -12.91 3.78 7.05
N VAL A 56 -12.53 3.62 5.77
CA VAL A 56 -12.20 2.30 5.22
C VAL A 56 -11.10 1.63 6.02
N ASP A 57 -11.11 0.30 6.07
CA ASP A 57 -9.97 -0.45 6.57
C ASP A 57 -8.81 -0.37 5.57
N ILE A 58 -7.84 0.47 5.91
CA ILE A 58 -6.65 0.75 5.10
C ILE A 58 -5.77 -0.49 4.87
N ASN A 59 -5.91 -1.52 5.70
CA ASN A 59 -5.03 -2.70 5.69
C ASN A 59 -5.56 -3.86 4.87
N LEU A 60 -6.76 -3.74 4.28
CA LEU A 60 -7.30 -4.79 3.42
C LEU A 60 -6.42 -5.01 2.18
N THR A 61 -6.28 -6.28 1.80
CA THR A 61 -5.46 -6.74 0.69
C THR A 61 -6.31 -7.30 -0.44
N ASN A 62 -5.71 -7.43 -1.62
CA ASN A 62 -6.26 -8.28 -2.67
C ASN A 62 -6.00 -9.78 -2.37
N ASN A 63 -6.42 -10.66 -3.29
CA ASN A 63 -6.23 -12.11 -3.20
C ASN A 63 -4.77 -12.58 -3.27
N ASP A 64 -3.81 -11.69 -3.55
CA ASP A 64 -2.39 -12.02 -3.50
C ASP A 64 -1.74 -11.55 -2.18
N GLY A 65 -2.53 -11.02 -1.24
CA GLY A 65 -2.04 -10.44 0.00
C GLY A 65 -1.43 -9.04 -0.17
N ASN A 66 -1.60 -8.37 -1.31
CA ASN A 66 -1.04 -7.03 -1.55
C ASN A 66 -2.03 -5.93 -1.14
N ASN A 67 -1.57 -4.98 -0.31
CA ASN A 67 -2.36 -3.81 0.11
C ASN A 67 -2.15 -2.60 -0.82
N ALA A 68 -2.80 -1.48 -0.52
CA ALA A 68 -2.69 -0.24 -1.30
C ALA A 68 -1.23 0.28 -1.44
N LEU A 69 -0.41 0.18 -0.39
CA LEU A 69 0.98 0.65 -0.40
C LEU A 69 1.85 -0.16 -1.37
N TRP A 70 1.60 -1.47 -1.49
CA TRP A 70 2.28 -2.33 -2.45
C TRP A 70 2.11 -1.80 -3.87
N PHE A 71 0.88 -1.49 -4.29
CA PHE A 71 0.61 -0.99 -5.64
C PHE A 71 1.17 0.42 -5.88
N ALA A 72 1.12 1.30 -4.88
CA ALA A 72 1.74 2.62 -4.97
C ALA A 72 3.27 2.52 -5.18
N CYS A 73 3.94 1.64 -4.43
CA CYS A 73 5.37 1.38 -4.57
C CYS A 73 5.72 0.71 -5.91
N PHE A 74 4.93 -0.28 -6.34
CA PHE A 74 5.08 -0.95 -7.64
C PHE A 74 5.10 0.04 -8.81
N ARG A 75 4.32 1.12 -8.69
CA ARG A 75 4.16 2.17 -9.71
C ARG A 75 5.00 3.44 -9.50
N ASP A 76 5.83 3.50 -8.46
CA ASP A 76 6.61 4.68 -8.07
C ASP A 76 5.75 5.93 -7.80
N TYR A 77 4.55 5.74 -7.26
CA TYR A 77 3.64 6.83 -6.87
C TYR A 77 4.00 7.34 -5.47
N PHE A 78 5.15 8.02 -5.33
CA PHE A 78 5.67 8.47 -4.03
C PHE A 78 4.70 9.35 -3.23
N GLU A 79 4.02 10.29 -3.88
CA GLU A 79 2.97 11.12 -3.26
C GLU A 79 1.86 10.27 -2.63
N LEU A 80 1.45 9.20 -3.33
CA LEU A 80 0.44 8.26 -2.82
C LEU A 80 1.00 7.38 -1.71
N MET A 81 2.27 6.97 -1.79
CA MET A 81 2.94 6.24 -0.71
C MET A 81 2.95 7.07 0.58
N GLU A 82 3.40 8.33 0.50
CA GLU A 82 3.40 9.26 1.64
C GLU A 82 2.00 9.43 2.23
N LEU A 83 0.98 9.59 1.38
CA LEU A 83 -0.40 9.70 1.80
C LEU A 83 -0.88 8.46 2.57
N LEU A 84 -0.62 7.26 2.05
CA LEU A 84 -1.03 6.01 2.69
C LEU A 84 -0.26 5.76 4.00
N ILE A 85 1.04 6.09 4.03
CA ILE A 85 1.90 6.03 5.22
C ILE A 85 1.34 6.95 6.31
N ASN A 86 1.04 8.20 5.97
CA ASN A 86 0.48 9.18 6.90
C ASN A 86 -0.92 8.80 7.41
N ALA A 87 -1.66 8.00 6.62
CA ALA A 87 -2.94 7.43 7.02
C ALA A 87 -2.82 6.17 7.89
N GLY A 88 -1.60 5.72 8.21
CA GLY A 88 -1.35 4.61 9.13
C GLY A 88 -1.47 3.22 8.51
N ILE A 89 -1.20 3.09 7.20
CA ILE A 89 -1.18 1.76 6.55
C ILE A 89 -0.09 0.87 7.16
N ASN A 90 -0.37 -0.43 7.26
CA ASN A 90 0.62 -1.41 7.70
C ASN A 90 1.78 -1.53 6.69
N LEU A 91 2.93 -0.98 7.06
CA LEU A 91 4.18 -1.03 6.27
C LEU A 91 4.79 -2.45 6.21
N ASN A 92 4.43 -3.27 7.19
CA ASN A 92 5.00 -4.60 7.44
C ASN A 92 4.08 -5.72 6.95
N ASN A 93 3.04 -5.40 6.18
CA ASN A 93 2.19 -6.39 5.55
C ASN A 93 3.03 -7.33 4.68
N GLN A 94 2.91 -8.63 4.93
CA GLN A 94 3.48 -9.67 4.10
C GLN A 94 2.39 -10.18 3.16
N ASN A 95 2.67 -10.18 1.86
CA ASN A 95 1.78 -10.80 0.89
C ASN A 95 1.82 -12.34 0.99
N ASP A 96 1.11 -13.05 0.13
CA ASP A 96 0.98 -14.51 0.24
C ASP A 96 2.33 -15.26 0.10
N ASN A 97 3.36 -14.61 -0.46
CA ASN A 97 4.73 -15.14 -0.54
C ASN A 97 5.63 -14.70 0.63
N GLY A 98 5.05 -14.09 1.68
CA GLY A 98 5.81 -13.51 2.79
C GLY A 98 6.55 -12.22 2.44
N VAL A 99 6.33 -11.62 1.27
CA VAL A 99 7.10 -10.47 0.79
C VAL A 99 6.49 -9.17 1.30
N THR A 100 7.32 -8.32 1.92
CA THR A 100 6.93 -6.96 2.32
C THR A 100 7.17 -5.96 1.18
N VAL A 101 6.52 -4.79 1.25
CA VAL A 101 6.77 -3.73 0.27
C VAL A 101 8.23 -3.25 0.26
N LEU A 102 8.92 -3.30 1.41
CA LEU A 102 10.34 -2.96 1.53
C LEU A 102 11.24 -3.98 0.82
N MET A 103 10.96 -5.28 0.94
CA MET A 103 11.66 -6.32 0.17
C MET A 103 11.50 -6.13 -1.33
N TYR A 104 10.28 -5.81 -1.79
CA TYR A 104 10.01 -5.52 -3.19
C TYR A 104 10.76 -4.28 -3.68
N ALA A 105 10.75 -3.19 -2.91
CA ALA A 105 11.48 -1.97 -3.25
C ALA A 105 12.99 -2.23 -3.37
N ALA A 106 13.54 -3.03 -2.45
CA ALA A 106 14.94 -3.44 -2.46
C ALA A 106 15.31 -4.26 -3.71
N SER A 107 14.53 -5.30 -4.04
CA SER A 107 14.75 -6.16 -5.20
C SER A 107 14.60 -5.42 -6.53
N SER A 108 13.73 -4.42 -6.57
CA SER A 108 13.44 -3.62 -7.76
C SER A 108 14.38 -2.42 -7.94
N GLY A 109 15.36 -2.21 -7.06
CA GLY A 109 16.29 -1.09 -7.18
C GLY A 109 15.68 0.28 -6.85
N LYS A 110 14.53 0.33 -6.17
CA LYS A 110 13.78 1.57 -5.88
C LYS A 110 14.32 2.25 -4.62
N ALA A 111 15.53 2.81 -4.70
CA ALA A 111 16.21 3.41 -3.56
C ALA A 111 15.38 4.49 -2.84
N GLU A 112 14.62 5.30 -3.58
CA GLU A 112 13.75 6.32 -2.99
C GLU A 112 12.59 5.72 -2.19
N ALA A 113 11.96 4.64 -2.70
CA ALA A 113 10.93 3.92 -1.95
C ALA A 113 11.52 3.27 -0.69
N VAL A 114 12.73 2.71 -0.77
CA VAL A 114 13.44 2.15 0.40
C VAL A 114 13.66 3.23 1.46
N LYS A 115 14.16 4.41 1.08
CA LYS A 115 14.35 5.55 2.00
C LYS A 115 13.04 5.95 2.67
N LEU A 116 11.98 6.12 1.86
CA LEU A 116 10.67 6.53 2.36
C LEU A 116 10.10 5.51 3.37
N LEU A 117 10.18 4.22 3.05
CA LEU A 117 9.67 3.15 3.91
C LEU A 117 10.46 3.02 5.22
N LEU A 118 11.80 3.09 5.16
CA LEU A 118 12.65 3.06 6.36
C LEU A 118 12.41 4.27 7.26
N ALA A 119 12.32 5.47 6.66
CA ALA A 119 12.00 6.69 7.40
C ALA A 119 10.63 6.62 8.09
N ALA A 120 9.68 5.91 7.50
CA ALA A 120 8.36 5.65 8.08
C ALA A 120 8.33 4.52 9.12
N GLY A 121 9.45 3.83 9.37
CA GLY A 121 9.57 2.77 10.36
C GLY A 121 9.19 1.37 9.86
N ALA A 122 9.25 1.11 8.55
CA ALA A 122 9.16 -0.26 8.03
C ALA A 122 10.29 -1.13 8.62
N ASN A 123 9.98 -2.36 9.03
CA ASN A 123 10.94 -3.25 9.65
C ASN A 123 11.77 -3.99 8.58
N PRO A 124 13.06 -3.68 8.40
CA PRO A 124 13.91 -4.33 7.39
C PRO A 124 14.27 -5.77 7.74
N ASN A 125 14.05 -6.19 9.00
CA ASN A 125 14.47 -7.48 9.53
C ASN A 125 13.36 -8.55 9.52
N LEU A 126 12.18 -8.25 8.98
CA LEU A 126 11.16 -9.27 8.73
C LEU A 126 11.68 -10.30 7.72
N ARG A 127 11.27 -11.55 7.91
CA ARG A 127 11.69 -12.70 7.10
C ARG A 127 10.52 -13.17 6.24
N ASN A 128 10.76 -13.33 4.93
CA ASN A 128 9.78 -13.94 4.03
C ASN A 128 9.73 -15.47 4.23
N LEU A 129 8.96 -16.17 3.39
CA LEU A 129 8.82 -17.63 3.48
C LEU A 129 10.12 -18.41 3.21
N ASP A 130 11.08 -17.80 2.51
CA ASP A 130 12.39 -18.37 2.22
C ASP A 130 13.47 -17.95 3.24
N ASP A 131 13.06 -17.37 4.36
CA ASP A 131 13.95 -16.89 5.42
C ASP A 131 14.88 -15.72 5.00
N PHE A 132 14.52 -14.98 3.96
CA PHE A 132 15.24 -13.78 3.51
C PHE A 132 14.61 -12.51 4.08
N ARG A 133 15.45 -11.51 4.41
CA ARG A 133 15.05 -10.17 4.81
C ARG A 133 15.22 -9.21 3.65
N ALA A 134 14.92 -7.92 3.85
CA ALA A 134 15.03 -6.94 2.77
C ALA A 134 16.47 -6.80 2.24
N ILE A 135 17.49 -6.93 3.10
CA ILE A 135 18.89 -6.72 2.71
C ILE A 135 19.38 -7.76 1.72
N GLU A 136 18.90 -9.01 1.80
CA GLU A 136 19.24 -10.09 0.87
C GLU A 136 18.72 -9.83 -0.56
N PHE A 137 17.75 -8.92 -0.72
CA PHE A 137 17.23 -8.49 -2.02
C PHE A 137 17.87 -7.19 -2.54
N SER A 138 18.93 -6.68 -1.92
CA SER A 138 19.52 -5.38 -2.31
C SER A 138 20.03 -5.40 -3.75
N ASN A 139 19.29 -4.79 -4.68
CA ASN A 139 19.66 -4.72 -6.09
C ASN A 139 20.88 -3.82 -6.33
N THR A 140 21.08 -2.79 -5.49
CA THR A 140 22.16 -1.81 -5.61
C THR A 140 22.98 -1.70 -4.33
N VAL A 141 24.23 -1.22 -4.45
CA VAL A 141 25.09 -0.91 -3.30
C VAL A 141 24.48 0.16 -2.40
N GLU A 142 23.77 1.14 -2.98
CA GLU A 142 23.05 2.15 -2.21
C GLU A 142 22.00 1.51 -1.30
N ILE A 143 21.14 0.64 -1.85
CA ILE A 143 20.09 -0.04 -1.10
C ILE A 143 20.68 -0.95 -0.02
N PHE A 144 21.75 -1.69 -0.35
CA PHE A 144 22.46 -2.49 0.63
C PHE A 144 22.94 -1.64 1.81
N ASN A 145 23.52 -0.47 1.55
CA ASN A 145 23.98 0.44 2.60
C ASN A 145 22.82 1.04 3.41
N LEU A 146 21.70 1.39 2.76
CA LEU A 146 20.50 1.88 3.45
C LEU A 146 19.98 0.82 4.44
N LEU A 147 19.84 -0.42 3.99
CA LEU A 147 19.30 -1.52 4.79
C LEU A 147 20.27 -2.01 5.86
N ARG A 148 21.59 -1.99 5.60
CA ARG A 148 22.62 -2.37 6.58
C ARG A 148 22.60 -1.49 7.83
N ASN A 149 22.14 -0.25 7.72
CA ASN A 149 22.13 0.73 8.81
C ASN A 149 20.84 0.69 9.65
N HIS A 150 19.94 -0.26 9.40
CA HIS A 150 18.66 -0.46 10.10
C HIS A 150 18.50 -1.93 10.55
#